data_AF-A0A0Q7CJY4-F1
#
_entry.id   AF-A0A0Q7CJY4-F1
#
_cell.length_a   1.000
_cell.length_b   1.000
_cell.length_c   1.000
_cell.angle_alpha   90.00
_cell.angle_beta   90.00
_cell.angle_gamma   90.00
#
_symmetry.space_group_name_H-M   'P 1'
#
loop_
_entity.id
_entity.type
_entity.pdbx_description
1 polymer ?
#
loop_
_entity_poly.entity_id
_entity_poly.type
_entity_poly.pdbx_seq_one_letter_code
_entity_poly.pdbx_strand_id
1 'polypeptide(L)'
;MTCSVDLYGDSIMHGGYGGNLRLDEPPAATLKRLRPKYTVRDLSLNGETAGQRARTFESERRTGRFVVIEHGINDSIQRLPVEAPLRQMIDIARREGREVILTGLSRQPLPIAGRSSADQTIRHLASALRVPFADWDAVKYSPNEMADVLHPSKQYSDRLVRSIVKVLDRLAPECA
;
A
#
# COMPACT_ATOMS: atom_id res chain seq x y z
N MET A 1 12.68 6.65 -19.71
CA MET A 1 12.14 6.90 -18.35
C MET A 1 12.48 5.70 -17.48
N THR A 2 12.79 5.89 -16.20
CA THR A 2 13.18 4.78 -15.32
C THR A 2 11.94 4.11 -14.72
N CYS A 3 11.82 2.79 -14.87
CA CYS A 3 10.80 1.99 -14.19
C CYS A 3 11.20 1.87 -12.71
N SER A 4 10.65 2.71 -11.84
CA SER A 4 10.97 2.68 -10.41
C SER A 4 9.75 3.01 -9.56
N VAL A 5 9.64 2.33 -8.42
CA VAL A 5 8.52 2.48 -7.49
C VAL A 5 9.03 2.45 -6.05
N ASP A 6 8.58 3.42 -5.26
CA ASP A 6 8.76 3.43 -3.81
C ASP A 6 7.45 2.93 -3.17
N LEU A 7 7.54 1.93 -2.28
CA LEU A 7 6.41 1.33 -1.60
C LEU A 7 6.38 1.80 -0.14
N TYR A 8 5.36 2.57 0.21
CA TYR A 8 5.06 2.94 1.58
C TYR A 8 3.90 2.08 2.08
N GLY A 9 4.02 1.60 3.31
CA GLY A 9 2.89 1.04 4.02
C GLY A 9 3.21 0.45 5.37
N ASP A 10 2.27 -0.30 5.92
CA ASP A 10 2.40 -0.88 7.25
C ASP A 10 2.91 -2.32 7.20
N SER A 11 2.59 -3.15 8.21
CA SER A 11 3.00 -4.56 8.23
C SER A 11 2.45 -5.36 7.04
N ILE A 12 1.33 -4.92 6.45
CA ILE A 12 0.69 -5.59 5.31
C ILE A 12 1.52 -5.41 4.04
N MET A 13 1.90 -4.17 3.67
CA MET A 13 2.84 -3.92 2.58
C MET A 13 4.25 -4.45 2.87
N HIS A 14 4.68 -4.45 4.14
CA HIS A 14 5.97 -5.02 4.54
C HIS A 14 6.02 -6.54 4.38
N GLY A 15 4.86 -7.20 4.46
CA GLY A 15 4.75 -8.65 4.57
C GLY A 15 5.18 -9.17 5.93
N GLY A 16 5.14 -8.32 6.96
CA GLY A 16 5.41 -8.70 8.35
C GLY A 16 4.18 -9.30 9.00
N TYR A 17 4.38 -10.29 9.88
CA TYR A 17 3.31 -10.93 10.65
C TYR A 17 3.87 -11.53 11.94
N GLY A 18 3.00 -11.92 12.88
CA GLY A 18 3.45 -12.57 14.13
C GLY A 18 4.48 -11.77 14.95
N GLY A 19 4.51 -10.44 14.81
CA GLY A 19 5.44 -9.53 15.50
C GLY A 19 6.81 -9.40 14.84
N ASN A 20 7.53 -10.52 14.63
CA ASN A 20 8.90 -10.52 14.10
C ASN A 20 9.10 -11.40 12.85
N LEU A 21 8.04 -12.03 12.34
CA LEU A 21 8.11 -12.86 11.13
C LEU A 21 7.88 -12.00 9.90
N ARG A 22 8.35 -12.50 8.76
CA ARG A 22 8.16 -11.90 7.45
C ARG A 22 7.90 -13.00 6.43
N LEU A 23 7.08 -12.73 5.43
CA LEU A 23 6.89 -13.64 4.30
C LEU A 23 8.24 -13.84 3.59
N ASP A 24 8.56 -15.08 3.22
CA ASP A 24 9.80 -15.42 2.49
C ASP A 24 9.96 -14.57 1.22
N GLU A 25 8.84 -14.32 0.53
CA GLU A 25 8.75 -13.37 -0.57
C GLU A 25 7.73 -12.29 -0.19
N PRO A 26 8.17 -11.12 0.34
CA PRO A 26 7.28 -10.03 0.74
C PRO A 26 6.67 -9.32 -0.49
N PRO A 27 5.68 -8.42 -0.28
CA PRO A 27 5.04 -7.69 -1.37
C PRO A 27 5.99 -6.99 -2.33
N ALA A 28 7.06 -6.36 -1.82
CA ALA A 28 8.09 -5.73 -2.64
C ALA A 28 8.83 -6.73 -3.56
N ALA A 29 9.20 -7.90 -3.02
CA ALA A 29 9.85 -8.96 -3.79
C ALA A 29 8.88 -9.57 -4.83
N THR A 30 7.62 -9.72 -4.46
CA THR A 30 6.55 -10.15 -5.38
C THR A 30 6.38 -9.16 -6.54
N LEU A 31 6.35 -7.86 -6.26
CA LEU A 31 6.27 -6.83 -7.30
C LEU A 31 7.48 -6.90 -8.22
N LYS A 32 8.69 -7.01 -7.67
CA LYS A 32 9.93 -7.14 -8.45
C LYS A 32 9.94 -8.39 -9.33
N ARG A 33 9.49 -9.54 -8.83
CA ARG A 33 9.38 -10.77 -9.63
C ARG A 33 8.37 -10.62 -10.76
N LEU A 34 7.22 -10.03 -10.48
CA LEU A 34 6.18 -9.80 -11.50
C LEU A 34 6.63 -8.78 -12.54
N ARG A 35 7.41 -7.76 -12.14
CA ARG A 35 7.90 -6.70 -13.03
C ARG A 35 9.42 -6.49 -12.88
N PRO A 36 10.24 -7.35 -13.51
CA PRO A 36 11.69 -7.32 -13.34
C PRO A 36 12.37 -6.01 -13.78
N LYS A 37 11.75 -5.23 -14.67
CA LYS A 37 12.25 -3.91 -15.08
C LYS A 37 12.18 -2.86 -13.97
N TYR A 38 11.26 -3.01 -13.01
CA TYR A 38 11.11 -2.03 -11.94
C TYR A 38 12.25 -2.13 -10.92
N THR A 39 12.86 -1.01 -10.58
CA THR A 39 13.56 -0.85 -9.30
C THR A 39 12.52 -0.63 -8.22
N VAL A 40 12.43 -1.56 -7.27
CA VAL A 40 11.45 -1.53 -6.18
C VAL A 40 12.17 -1.16 -4.90
N ARG A 41 11.75 -0.06 -4.27
CA ARG A 41 12.26 0.34 -2.96
C ARG A 41 11.16 0.14 -1.93
N ASP A 42 11.41 -0.76 -0.98
CA ASP A 42 10.51 -1.01 0.13
C ASP A 42 10.81 -0.04 1.27
N LEU A 43 9.82 0.79 1.61
CA LEU A 43 9.86 1.77 2.69
C LEU A 43 8.77 1.50 3.73
N SER A 44 8.11 0.35 3.66
CA SER A 44 7.07 -0.04 4.59
C SER A 44 7.64 -0.39 5.97
N LEU A 45 6.86 -0.11 7.02
CA LEU A 45 7.25 -0.33 8.41
C LEU A 45 6.11 -0.97 9.20
N ASN A 46 6.41 -2.06 9.91
CA ASN A 46 5.41 -2.76 10.73
C ASN A 46 4.72 -1.81 11.74
N GLY A 47 3.39 -1.87 11.81
CA GLY A 47 2.58 -1.12 12.77
C GLY A 47 2.45 0.38 12.50
N GLU A 48 3.02 0.88 11.39
CA GLU A 48 2.97 2.28 11.06
C GLU A 48 1.55 2.76 10.70
N THR A 49 1.14 3.91 11.22
CA THR A 49 -0.08 4.61 10.82
C THR A 49 0.19 5.65 9.73
N ALA A 50 -0.84 6.03 8.97
CA ALA A 50 -0.71 7.10 7.98
C ALA A 50 -0.19 8.40 8.63
N GLY A 51 -0.71 8.72 9.83
CA GLY A 51 -0.29 9.90 10.60
C GLY A 51 1.16 9.83 11.07
N GLN A 52 1.69 8.65 11.41
CA GLN A 52 3.10 8.46 11.72
C GLN A 52 3.98 8.73 10.50
N ARG A 53 3.67 8.10 9.35
CA ARG A 53 4.45 8.29 8.13
C ARG A 53 4.42 9.73 7.65
N ALA A 54 3.26 10.38 7.66
CA ALA A 54 3.10 11.75 7.17
C ALA A 54 4.05 12.76 7.86
N ARG A 55 4.44 12.51 9.12
CA ARG A 55 5.37 13.38 9.87
C ARG A 55 6.80 13.35 9.34
N THR A 56 7.26 12.23 8.79
CA THR A 56 8.62 12.09 8.25
C THR A 56 8.65 12.11 6.72
N PHE A 57 7.48 12.02 6.08
CA PHE A 57 7.39 11.83 4.64
C PHE A 57 8.13 12.92 3.83
N GLU A 58 8.03 14.18 4.21
CA GLU A 58 8.68 15.28 3.46
C GLU A 58 10.21 15.24 3.53
N SER A 59 10.79 14.78 4.65
CA SER A 59 12.25 14.74 4.81
C SER A 59 12.90 13.50 4.17
N GLU A 60 12.10 12.53 3.74
CA GLU A 60 12.56 11.33 3.06
C GLU A 60 12.70 11.54 1.55
N ARG A 61 13.94 11.42 1.04
CA ARG A 61 14.18 11.49 -0.40
C ARG A 61 13.58 10.27 -1.12
N ARG A 62 12.50 10.49 -1.86
CA ARG A 62 11.94 9.54 -2.83
C ARG A 62 12.81 9.45 -4.09
N THR A 63 12.76 8.28 -4.71
CA THR A 63 13.53 7.94 -5.92
C THR A 63 12.67 7.30 -6.99
N GLY A 64 11.57 6.65 -6.61
CA GLY A 64 10.61 5.99 -7.51
C GLY A 64 9.83 6.99 -8.38
N ARG A 65 9.70 6.73 -9.68
CA ARG A 65 8.73 7.44 -10.53
C ARG A 65 7.33 7.35 -9.93
N PHE A 66 6.99 6.16 -9.43
CA PHE A 66 5.75 5.86 -8.75
C PHE A 66 5.94 5.81 -7.23
N VAL A 67 4.92 6.26 -6.50
CA VAL A 67 4.85 6.16 -5.04
C VAL A 67 3.54 5.44 -4.69
N VAL A 68 3.64 4.22 -4.17
CA VAL A 68 2.47 3.48 -3.66
C VAL A 68 2.34 3.73 -2.18
N ILE A 69 1.14 4.07 -1.71
CA ILE A 69 0.85 4.32 -0.29
C ILE A 69 -0.24 3.37 0.18
N GLU A 70 0.08 2.59 1.21
CA GLU A 70 -0.77 1.61 1.87
C GLU A 70 -0.79 1.86 3.38
N HIS A 71 -1.76 2.62 3.87
CA HIS A 71 -1.94 2.80 5.31
C HIS A 71 -3.43 2.87 5.63
N GLY A 72 -3.80 2.45 6.83
CA GLY A 72 -5.14 2.68 7.38
C GLY A 72 -5.69 1.55 8.23
N ILE A 73 -5.10 0.35 8.20
CA ILE A 73 -5.49 -0.73 9.13
C ILE A 73 -5.09 -0.38 10.56
N ASN A 74 -3.83 0.02 10.78
CA ASN A 74 -3.37 0.47 12.10
C ASN A 74 -4.13 1.73 12.57
N ASP A 75 -4.42 2.67 11.67
CA ASP A 75 -5.24 3.84 11.96
C ASP A 75 -6.65 3.44 12.41
N SER A 76 -7.27 2.45 11.75
CA SER A 76 -8.61 1.96 12.12
C SER A 76 -8.62 1.32 13.51
N ILE A 77 -7.62 0.47 13.80
CA ILE A 77 -7.44 -0.16 15.13
C ILE A 77 -7.30 0.91 16.21
N GLN A 78 -6.55 1.98 15.92
CA GLN A 78 -6.28 3.08 16.84
C GLN A 78 -7.35 4.19 16.81
N ARG A 79 -8.39 4.07 15.97
CA ARG A 79 -9.45 5.08 15.75
C ARG A 79 -8.90 6.45 15.33
N LEU A 80 -7.88 6.46 14.48
CA LEU A 80 -7.24 7.65 13.94
C LEU A 80 -7.80 8.00 12.55
N PRO A 81 -7.80 9.30 12.17
CA PRO A 81 -8.23 9.72 10.84
C PRO A 81 -7.17 9.39 9.78
N VAL A 82 -7.60 8.85 8.65
CA VAL A 82 -6.71 8.50 7.52
C VAL A 82 -6.62 9.60 6.45
N GLU A 83 -7.64 10.44 6.26
CA GLU A 83 -7.71 11.32 5.09
C GLU A 83 -6.62 12.40 5.08
N ALA A 84 -6.51 13.18 6.15
CA ALA A 84 -5.56 14.28 6.25
C ALA A 84 -4.10 13.83 6.05
N PRO A 85 -3.59 12.79 6.74
CA PRO A 85 -2.21 12.34 6.52
C PRO A 85 -1.98 11.76 5.11
N LEU A 86 -2.93 11.01 4.55
CA LEU A 86 -2.81 10.51 3.19
C LEU A 86 -2.77 11.65 2.16
N ARG A 87 -3.65 12.65 2.31
CA ARG A 87 -3.65 13.86 1.47
C ARG A 87 -2.31 14.58 1.52
N GLN A 88 -1.76 14.77 2.72
CA GLN A 88 -0.44 15.40 2.90
C GLN A 88 0.65 14.64 2.12
N MET A 89 0.71 13.31 2.25
CA MET A 89 1.71 12.50 1.53
C MET A 89 1.52 12.55 0.01
N ILE A 90 0.27 12.54 -0.47
CA ILE A 90 -0.05 12.70 -1.90
C ILE A 90 0.45 14.05 -2.41
N ASP A 91 0.18 15.14 -1.68
CA ASP A 91 0.57 16.49 -2.08
C ASP A 91 2.10 16.63 -2.12
N ILE A 92 2.82 16.09 -1.13
CA ILE A 92 4.29 16.07 -1.11
C ILE A 92 4.83 15.31 -2.33
N ALA A 93 4.38 14.07 -2.57
CA ALA A 93 4.87 13.26 -3.67
C ALA A 93 4.58 13.90 -5.04
N ARG A 94 3.43 14.57 -5.20
CA ARG A 94 3.10 15.31 -6.42
C ARG A 94 3.98 16.54 -6.63
N ARG A 95 4.28 17.31 -5.58
CA ARG A 95 5.22 18.45 -5.67
C ARG A 95 6.61 18.01 -6.15
N GLU A 96 7.00 16.78 -5.85
CA GLU A 96 8.24 16.16 -6.32
C GLU A 96 8.14 15.54 -7.74
N GLY A 97 7.01 15.71 -8.42
CA GLY A 97 6.78 15.17 -9.76
C GLY A 97 6.58 13.65 -9.80
N ARG A 98 6.13 13.03 -8.70
CA ARG A 98 5.87 11.59 -8.65
C ARG A 98 4.42 11.26 -8.98
N GLU A 99 4.21 10.08 -9.55
CA GLU A 99 2.89 9.50 -9.77
C GLU A 99 2.48 8.67 -8.54
N VAL A 100 1.45 9.11 -7.82
CA VAL A 100 0.99 8.44 -6.59
C VAL A 100 -0.04 7.36 -6.92
N ILE A 101 -0.04 6.26 -6.17
CA ILE A 101 -1.05 5.18 -6.22
C ILE A 101 -1.51 4.91 -4.79
N LEU A 102 -2.82 4.89 -4.55
CA LEU A 102 -3.39 4.44 -3.27
C LEU A 102 -3.85 2.98 -3.39
N THR A 103 -3.64 2.18 -2.35
CA THR A 103 -4.03 0.76 -2.37
C THR A 103 -5.47 0.50 -1.93
N GLY A 104 -5.96 1.27 -0.96
CA GLY A 104 -7.09 0.83 -0.13
C GLY A 104 -6.64 -0.22 0.88
N LEU A 105 -7.58 -0.82 1.60
CA LEU A 105 -7.28 -1.71 2.71
C LEU A 105 -7.53 -3.16 2.33
N SER A 106 -6.65 -4.07 2.75
CA SER A 106 -6.92 -5.51 2.65
C SER A 106 -8.03 -5.93 3.64
N ARG A 107 -8.60 -7.11 3.42
CA ARG A 107 -9.64 -7.69 4.27
C ARG A 107 -9.03 -8.57 5.37
N GLN A 108 -9.70 -8.60 6.52
CA GLN A 108 -9.32 -9.40 7.69
C GLN A 108 -10.42 -10.43 8.02
N PRO A 109 -10.06 -11.55 8.68
CA PRO A 109 -11.02 -12.57 9.11
C PRO A 109 -11.89 -12.08 10.27
N LEU A 110 -11.33 -11.23 11.13
CA LEU A 110 -12.04 -10.61 12.23
C LEU A 110 -12.39 -9.16 11.86
N PRO A 111 -13.61 -8.70 12.18
CA PRO A 111 -14.00 -7.31 11.95
C PRO A 111 -13.09 -6.34 12.71
N ILE A 112 -12.54 -5.37 11.97
CA ILE A 112 -11.85 -4.20 12.56
C ILE A 112 -12.83 -3.03 12.53
N ALA A 113 -13.14 -2.49 13.71
CA ALA A 113 -14.01 -1.32 13.82
C ALA A 113 -13.46 -0.16 12.98
N GLY A 114 -14.31 0.46 12.18
CA GLY A 114 -13.93 1.60 11.33
C GLY A 114 -13.20 1.24 10.03
N ARG A 115 -12.72 0.00 9.82
CA ARG A 115 -11.94 -0.38 8.63
C ARG A 115 -12.68 -0.12 7.32
N SER A 116 -13.95 -0.49 7.21
CA SER A 116 -14.73 -0.24 5.99
C SER A 116 -14.97 1.25 5.74
N SER A 117 -15.14 2.05 6.81
CA SER A 117 -15.26 3.50 6.69
C SER A 117 -13.94 4.11 6.24
N ALA A 118 -12.81 3.66 6.79
CA ALA A 118 -11.48 4.11 6.38
C ALA A 118 -11.20 3.75 4.91
N ASP A 119 -11.50 2.52 4.47
CA ASP A 119 -11.35 2.14 3.06
C ASP A 119 -12.21 3.01 2.12
N GLN A 120 -13.46 3.28 2.51
CA GLN A 120 -14.33 4.19 1.76
C GLN A 120 -13.77 5.61 1.69
N THR A 121 -13.23 6.13 2.80
CA THR A 121 -12.53 7.43 2.82
C THR A 121 -11.33 7.44 1.88
N ILE A 122 -10.50 6.39 1.88
CA ILE A 122 -9.34 6.26 1.00
C ILE A 122 -9.77 6.22 -0.47
N ARG A 123 -10.81 5.44 -0.79
CA ARG A 123 -11.39 5.38 -2.14
C ARG A 123 -11.92 6.74 -2.59
N HIS A 124 -12.65 7.44 -1.72
CA HIS A 124 -13.16 8.78 -2.02
C HIS A 124 -12.01 9.76 -2.25
N LEU A 125 -10.98 9.74 -1.40
CA LEU A 125 -9.78 10.57 -1.57
C LEU A 125 -9.09 10.29 -2.91
N ALA A 126 -8.92 9.01 -3.26
CA ALA A 126 -8.33 8.60 -4.53
C ALA A 126 -9.12 9.17 -5.73
N SER A 127 -10.44 9.04 -5.69
CA SER A 127 -11.34 9.59 -6.72
C SER A 127 -11.28 11.11 -6.78
N ALA A 128 -11.44 11.80 -5.65
CA ALA A 128 -11.47 13.26 -5.55
C ALA A 128 -10.17 13.90 -6.03
N LEU A 129 -9.03 13.26 -5.74
CA LEU A 129 -7.72 13.73 -6.16
C LEU A 129 -7.26 13.17 -7.51
N ARG A 130 -8.05 12.31 -8.17
CA ARG A 130 -7.66 11.58 -9.40
C ARG A 130 -6.34 10.81 -9.23
N VAL A 131 -6.17 10.16 -8.09
CA VAL A 131 -5.05 9.26 -7.81
C VAL A 131 -5.46 7.85 -8.26
N PRO A 132 -4.66 7.15 -9.09
CA PRO A 132 -4.87 5.74 -9.39
C PRO A 132 -5.04 4.88 -8.13
N PHE A 133 -6.00 3.96 -8.16
CA PHE A 133 -6.42 3.16 -7.00
C PHE A 133 -6.27 1.67 -7.29
N ALA A 134 -5.55 0.93 -6.44
CA ALA A 134 -5.31 -0.51 -6.61
C ALA A 134 -6.43 -1.38 -6.01
N ASP A 135 -7.36 -0.78 -5.26
CA ASP A 135 -8.59 -1.39 -4.76
C ASP A 135 -8.40 -2.75 -4.07
N TRP A 136 -7.64 -2.74 -2.97
CA TRP A 136 -7.37 -3.93 -2.17
C TRP A 136 -8.62 -4.55 -1.53
N ASP A 137 -9.66 -3.76 -1.25
CA ASP A 137 -10.92 -4.32 -0.73
C ASP A 137 -11.65 -5.17 -1.78
N ALA A 138 -11.55 -4.83 -3.06
CA ALA A 138 -12.16 -5.62 -4.13
C ALA A 138 -11.37 -6.90 -4.47
N VAL A 139 -10.17 -7.09 -3.93
CA VAL A 139 -9.35 -8.27 -4.20
C VAL A 139 -9.97 -9.51 -3.54
N LYS A 140 -10.10 -10.59 -4.31
CA LYS A 140 -10.63 -11.88 -3.82
C LYS A 140 -9.91 -12.30 -2.53
N TYR A 141 -10.71 -12.47 -1.49
CA TYR A 141 -10.29 -12.77 -0.12
C TYR A 141 -10.78 -14.15 0.31
N SER A 142 -9.97 -14.85 1.11
CA SER A 142 -10.32 -16.07 1.82
C SER A 142 -9.75 -16.01 3.23
N PRO A 143 -10.54 -16.32 4.28
CA PRO A 143 -10.04 -16.39 5.65
C PRO A 143 -8.87 -17.38 5.84
N ASN A 144 -8.83 -18.47 5.06
CA ASN A 144 -7.77 -19.47 5.14
C ASN A 144 -6.44 -19.02 4.51
N GLU A 145 -6.41 -17.84 3.90
CA GLU A 145 -5.21 -17.28 3.26
C GLU A 145 -4.61 -16.13 4.08
N MET A 146 -4.73 -16.22 5.40
CA MET A 146 -4.15 -15.29 6.36
C MET A 146 -3.02 -15.97 7.14
N ALA A 147 -1.93 -15.25 7.40
CA ALA A 147 -0.81 -15.75 8.19
C ALA A 147 -1.10 -15.66 9.70
N ASP A 148 -1.88 -14.66 10.10
CA ASP A 148 -2.48 -14.53 11.43
C ASP A 148 -3.84 -13.81 11.31
N VAL A 149 -4.41 -13.32 12.41
CA VAL A 149 -5.74 -12.66 12.38
C VAL A 149 -5.77 -11.32 11.64
N LEU A 150 -4.62 -10.77 11.25
CA LEU A 150 -4.48 -9.44 10.65
C LEU A 150 -3.79 -9.48 9.28
N HIS A 151 -2.75 -10.29 9.14
CA HIS A 151 -1.80 -10.21 8.04
C HIS A 151 -2.06 -11.27 6.96
N PRO A 152 -2.08 -10.88 5.66
CA PRO A 152 -2.21 -11.83 4.56
C PRO A 152 -1.10 -12.89 4.56
N SER A 153 -1.47 -14.14 4.27
CA SER A 153 -0.49 -15.14 3.81
C SER A 153 -0.01 -14.80 2.40
N LYS A 154 1.01 -15.53 1.92
CA LYS A 154 1.59 -15.34 0.59
C LYS A 154 0.55 -15.32 -0.54
N GLN A 155 -0.43 -16.23 -0.53
CA GLN A 155 -1.38 -16.34 -1.64
C GLN A 155 -2.29 -15.11 -1.76
N TYR A 156 -2.76 -14.57 -0.62
CA TYR A 156 -3.57 -13.36 -0.62
C TYR A 156 -2.71 -12.11 -0.90
N SER A 157 -1.54 -12.02 -0.27
CA SER A 157 -0.54 -10.97 -0.53
C SER A 157 -0.22 -10.84 -2.03
N ASP A 158 -0.02 -11.96 -2.73
CA ASP A 158 0.23 -11.95 -4.17
C ASP A 158 -0.90 -11.35 -4.99
N ARG A 159 -2.16 -11.56 -4.58
CA ARG A 159 -3.31 -10.96 -5.27
C ARG A 159 -3.41 -9.45 -5.02
N LEU A 160 -3.08 -9.00 -3.81
CA LEU A 160 -2.99 -7.59 -3.47
C LEU A 160 -1.89 -6.89 -4.30
N VAL A 161 -0.71 -7.50 -4.41
CA VAL A 161 0.38 -6.98 -5.25
C VAL A 161 0.00 -6.97 -6.73
N ARG A 162 -0.69 -8.02 -7.22
CA ARG A 162 -1.17 -8.05 -8.61
C ARG A 162 -2.12 -6.89 -8.92
N SER A 163 -2.87 -6.37 -7.96
CA SER A 163 -3.72 -5.21 -8.20
C SER A 163 -2.91 -3.92 -8.36
N ILE A 164 -1.80 -3.76 -7.60
CA ILE A 164 -0.83 -2.67 -7.81
C ILE A 164 -0.18 -2.79 -9.19
N VAL A 165 0.26 -4.00 -9.57
CA VAL A 165 0.89 -4.25 -10.87
C VAL A 165 -0.04 -3.88 -12.03
N LYS A 166 -1.33 -4.21 -11.96
CA LYS A 166 -2.32 -3.79 -12.97
C LYS A 166 -2.39 -2.27 -13.13
N VAL A 167 -2.28 -1.53 -12.02
CA VAL A 167 -2.26 -0.06 -12.07
C VAL A 167 -0.96 0.42 -12.72
N LEU A 168 0.18 -0.12 -12.32
CA LEU A 168 1.49 0.22 -12.88
C LEU A 168 1.56 -0.03 -14.39
N ASP A 169 1.08 -1.19 -14.87
CA ASP A 169 1.08 -1.52 -16.31
C ASP A 169 0.26 -0.55 -17.15
N ARG A 170 -0.84 -0.04 -16.58
CA ARG A 170 -1.67 0.96 -17.26
C ARG A 170 -0.96 2.31 -17.34
N LEU A 171 -0.19 2.68 -16.31
CA LEU A 171 0.49 3.98 -16.22
C LEU A 171 1.85 3.99 -16.95
N ALA A 172 2.50 2.84 -17.06
CA ALA A 172 3.78 2.66 -17.71
C ALA A 172 3.83 1.32 -18.46
N PRO A 173 3.09 1.18 -19.57
CA PRO A 173 3.08 -0.06 -20.36
C PRO A 173 4.47 -0.44 -20.91
N GLU A 174 5.38 0.51 -21.05
CA GLU A 174 6.78 0.27 -21.42
C GLU A 174 7.57 -0.52 -20.35
N CYS A 175 7.10 -0.47 -19.10
CA CYS A 175 7.69 -1.13 -17.95
C CYS A 175 7.09 -2.50 -17.62
N ALA A 176 6.06 -2.94 -18.36
CA ALA A 176 5.47 -4.27 -18.24
C ALA A 176 6.47 -5.39 -18.59
#